data_AF-A0AAD8RRQ1-F1
#
_entry.id   AF-A0AAD8RRQ1-F1
#
_cell.length_a   1.000
_cell.length_b   1.000
_cell.length_c   1.000
_cell.angle_alpha   90.00
_cell.angle_beta   90.00
_cell.angle_gamma   90.00
#
_symmetry.space_group_name_H-M   'P 1'
#
loop_
_entity.id
_entity.type
_entity.pdbx_description
1 polymer ?
#
loop_
_entity_poly.entity_id
_entity_poly.type
_entity_poly.pdbx_seq_one_letter_code
_entity_poly.pdbx_strand_id
1 'polypeptide(L)'
;MDSASYSYTKHGFEVAMESMKAECYEAWEWLMNIPVACWARHAFDSNCKTDLVVNNLSEVFNRMILDVRSKPIKTMLEGIRTKIMVRNEGKRTGAANARWVITPTYTEKLEENKKYSRMYTARKVKGGLWQVSMGVDKSYAVNLEDRTCGCRKWDVTGIPCNHAICAIYKSRQHPEDFVHEFFKKPMYLEAYNPVVYPVPGVDCWTRTDTPDIDPPVFKLSKGRDHTKRRKGQFEPPAPRATSRMGTITCELKELHILLLPRLHQRMLLQIGLLRLMLLQLHLGLLRLLLLQLHPGLLRQLHVQLHLGLLRLLPQHCLLQLQHALLQLKHGLVRLLQVQVLRLLQQGQDAHSLHQGAPQPMPKGGHQG
;
A
#
# COMPACT_ATOMS: atom_id res chain seq x y z
N MET A 1 -21.67 -4.96 2.74
CA MET A 1 -21.23 -5.55 4.03
C MET A 1 -20.01 -4.84 4.59
N ASP A 2 -18.92 -4.71 3.82
CA ASP A 2 -17.69 -4.06 4.29
C ASP A 2 -17.91 -2.64 4.83
N SER A 3 -18.67 -1.80 4.13
CA SER A 3 -18.96 -0.44 4.62
C SER A 3 -19.58 -0.42 6.02
N ALA A 4 -20.44 -1.39 6.35
CA ALA A 4 -21.04 -1.52 7.68
C ALA A 4 -20.02 -2.05 8.69
N SER A 5 -19.30 -3.12 8.34
CA SER A 5 -18.39 -3.82 9.25
C SER A 5 -17.16 -2.96 9.63
N TYR A 6 -16.64 -2.17 8.68
CA TYR A 6 -15.48 -1.30 8.86
C TYR A 6 -15.83 0.09 9.44
N SER A 7 -17.12 0.43 9.60
CA SER A 7 -17.53 1.71 10.18
C SER A 7 -17.23 1.78 11.67
N TYR A 8 -16.63 2.89 12.11
CA TYR A 8 -16.40 3.17 13.53
C TYR A 8 -17.57 3.88 14.21
N THR A 9 -18.44 4.55 13.44
CA THR A 9 -19.59 5.28 13.98
C THR A 9 -20.88 4.49 13.77
N LYS A 10 -21.80 4.59 14.73
CA LYS A 10 -23.12 3.95 14.64
C LYS A 10 -23.90 4.46 13.44
N HIS A 11 -23.88 5.77 13.21
CA HIS A 11 -24.53 6.38 12.05
C HIS A 11 -23.99 5.84 10.72
N GLY A 12 -22.66 5.74 10.56
CA GLY A 12 -22.07 5.19 9.34
C GLY A 12 -22.41 3.71 9.13
N PHE A 13 -22.58 2.96 10.22
CA PHE A 13 -23.07 1.59 10.17
C PHE A 13 -24.54 1.52 9.73
N GLU A 14 -25.42 2.33 10.33
CA GLU A 14 -26.86 2.36 10.01
C GLU A 14 -27.09 2.69 8.53
N VAL A 15 -26.40 3.72 8.01
CA VAL A 15 -26.46 4.10 6.57
C VAL A 15 -26.02 2.95 5.67
N ALA A 16 -24.93 2.26 6.01
CA ALA A 16 -24.43 1.14 5.22
C ALA A 16 -25.36 -0.09 5.29
N MET A 17 -26.02 -0.31 6.42
CA MET A 17 -27.01 -1.38 6.58
C MET A 17 -28.30 -1.08 5.83
N GLU A 18 -28.73 0.17 5.77
CA GLU A 18 -29.90 0.57 4.98
C GLU A 18 -29.65 0.41 3.48
N SER A 19 -28.45 0.79 3.00
CA SER A 19 -28.02 0.51 1.62
C SER A 19 -28.04 -0.99 1.30
N MET A 20 -27.56 -1.83 2.23
CA MET A 20 -27.61 -3.30 2.05
C MET A 20 -29.04 -3.82 2.00
N LYS A 21 -29.93 -3.31 2.86
CA LYS A 21 -31.34 -3.71 2.88
C LYS A 21 -32.04 -3.40 1.57
N ALA A 22 -31.69 -2.28 0.94
CA ALA A 22 -32.21 -1.91 -0.37
C ALA A 22 -31.70 -2.82 -1.50
N GLU A 23 -30.47 -3.33 -1.40
CA GLU A 23 -29.88 -4.24 -2.38
C GLU A 23 -30.35 -5.70 -2.21
N CYS A 24 -30.40 -6.20 -0.98
CA CYS A 24 -30.83 -7.56 -0.65
C CYS A 24 -31.34 -7.64 0.79
N TYR A 25 -32.66 -7.80 0.93
CA TYR A 25 -33.32 -7.87 2.23
C TYR A 25 -32.91 -9.13 3.01
N GLU A 26 -32.82 -10.28 2.34
CA GLU A 26 -32.50 -11.57 2.95
C GLU A 26 -31.09 -11.58 3.55
N ALA A 27 -30.12 -10.97 2.85
CA ALA A 27 -28.76 -10.82 3.35
C ALA A 27 -28.70 -9.90 4.57
N TRP A 28 -29.46 -8.80 4.54
CA TRP A 28 -29.59 -7.88 5.67
C TRP A 28 -30.20 -8.58 6.89
N GLU A 29 -31.30 -9.31 6.73
CA GLU A 29 -31.98 -10.03 7.80
C GLU A 29 -31.09 -11.09 8.42
N TRP A 30 -30.41 -11.89 7.58
CA TRP A 30 -29.45 -12.88 8.05
C TRP A 30 -28.33 -12.25 8.87
N LEU A 31 -27.78 -11.12 8.42
CA LEU A 31 -26.67 -10.45 9.10
C LEU A 31 -27.10 -9.81 10.42
N MET A 32 -28.34 -9.29 10.50
CA MET A 32 -28.91 -8.71 11.72
C MET A 32 -29.20 -9.75 12.81
N ASN A 33 -29.38 -11.03 12.44
CA ASN A 33 -29.50 -12.12 13.42
C ASN A 33 -28.18 -12.46 14.12
N ILE A 34 -27.04 -11.97 13.60
CA ILE A 34 -25.73 -12.17 14.22
C ILE A 34 -25.44 -10.98 15.15
N PRO A 35 -25.04 -11.21 16.43
CA PRO A 35 -24.71 -10.12 17.34
C PRO A 35 -23.69 -9.15 16.72
N VAL A 36 -24.08 -7.88 16.62
CA VAL A 36 -23.33 -6.83 15.90
C VAL A 36 -21.91 -6.65 16.45
N ALA A 37 -21.73 -6.82 17.76
CA ALA A 37 -20.42 -6.75 18.42
C ALA A 37 -19.41 -7.80 17.93
N CYS A 38 -19.85 -8.87 17.28
CA CYS A 38 -18.96 -9.92 16.76
C CYS A 38 -18.32 -9.55 15.41
N TRP A 39 -18.86 -8.56 14.68
CA TRP A 39 -18.44 -8.30 13.30
C TRP A 39 -18.41 -6.83 12.86
N ALA A 40 -18.98 -5.89 13.62
CA ALA A 40 -18.96 -4.47 13.26
C ALA A 40 -18.16 -3.64 14.26
N ARG A 41 -17.16 -2.89 13.77
CA ARG A 41 -16.24 -2.10 14.62
C ARG A 41 -16.93 -1.10 15.52
N HIS A 42 -18.01 -0.47 15.04
CA HIS A 42 -18.76 0.50 15.84
C HIS A 42 -19.36 -0.12 17.11
N ALA A 43 -19.47 -1.45 17.22
CA ALA A 43 -19.99 -2.15 18.39
C ALA A 43 -18.91 -2.91 19.17
N PHE A 44 -17.64 -2.86 18.74
CA PHE A 44 -16.54 -3.54 19.42
C PHE A 44 -16.29 -2.93 20.80
N ASP A 45 -15.93 -3.81 21.74
CA ASP A 45 -15.41 -3.38 23.04
C ASP A 45 -14.08 -2.64 22.85
N SER A 46 -13.94 -1.56 23.60
CA SER A 46 -12.74 -0.73 23.61
C SER A 46 -11.62 -1.32 24.46
N ASN A 47 -11.84 -2.35 25.29
CA ASN A 47 -10.80 -2.89 26.17
C ASN A 47 -9.69 -3.62 25.40
N CYS A 48 -10.03 -4.42 24.39
CA CYS A 48 -9.07 -5.24 23.65
C CYS A 48 -8.17 -4.44 22.70
N LYS A 49 -8.47 -3.17 22.45
CA LYS A 49 -7.76 -2.27 21.54
C LYS A 49 -7.52 -2.87 20.14
N THR A 50 -8.55 -3.50 19.56
CA THR A 50 -8.46 -4.14 18.24
C THR A 50 -9.64 -3.73 17.34
N ASP A 51 -9.33 -3.42 16.08
CA ASP A 51 -10.30 -3.14 15.02
C ASP A 51 -10.33 -4.25 13.96
N LEU A 52 -9.82 -5.43 14.28
CA LEU A 52 -9.76 -6.56 13.34
C LEU A 52 -11.14 -7.18 13.15
N VAL A 53 -11.64 -7.10 11.91
CA VAL A 53 -12.94 -7.67 11.48
C VAL A 53 -12.74 -8.93 10.62
N VAL A 54 -11.48 -9.29 10.37
CA VAL A 54 -11.10 -10.33 9.41
C VAL A 54 -10.59 -11.59 10.10
N ASN A 55 -10.73 -12.72 9.42
CA ASN A 55 -10.28 -14.03 9.89
C ASN A 55 -8.75 -14.25 9.81
N ASN A 56 -7.97 -13.17 9.68
CA ASN A 56 -6.53 -13.23 9.41
C ASN A 56 -5.77 -14.00 10.52
N LEU A 57 -6.21 -13.91 11.77
CA LEU A 57 -5.58 -14.64 12.88
C LEU A 57 -5.66 -16.15 12.68
N SER A 58 -6.83 -16.69 12.33
CA SER A 58 -6.97 -18.13 12.11
C SER A 58 -6.26 -18.57 10.83
N GLU A 59 -6.23 -17.75 9.78
CA GLU A 59 -5.54 -18.07 8.54
C GLU A 59 -4.02 -18.17 8.74
N VAL A 60 -3.43 -17.22 9.49
CA VAL A 60 -2.01 -17.24 9.84
C VAL A 60 -1.69 -18.45 10.71
N PHE A 61 -2.53 -18.75 11.71
CA PHE A 61 -2.35 -19.93 12.56
C PHE A 61 -2.46 -21.23 11.76
N ASN A 62 -3.52 -21.38 10.96
CA ASN A 62 -3.75 -22.54 10.12
C ASN A 62 -2.59 -22.78 9.17
N ARG A 63 -2.03 -21.71 8.58
CA ARG A 63 -0.83 -21.78 7.74
C ARG A 63 0.40 -22.27 8.51
N MET A 64 0.59 -21.82 9.74
CA MET A 64 1.73 -22.17 10.58
C MET A 64 1.76 -23.66 10.95
N ILE A 65 0.59 -24.30 11.08
CA ILE A 65 0.45 -25.70 11.48
C ILE A 65 0.22 -26.68 10.31
N LEU A 66 0.24 -26.23 9.05
CA LEU A 66 -0.13 -27.07 7.88
C LEU A 66 0.68 -28.36 7.78
N ASP A 67 1.97 -28.30 8.10
CA ASP A 67 2.92 -29.42 8.02
C ASP A 67 2.83 -30.40 9.19
N VAL A 68 2.15 -30.03 10.28
CA VAL A 68 2.02 -30.86 11.49
C VAL A 68 0.61 -31.34 11.75
N ARG A 69 -0.42 -30.65 11.23
CA ARG A 69 -1.83 -30.93 11.54
C ARG A 69 -2.37 -32.28 11.05
N SER A 70 -1.70 -32.89 10.06
CA SER A 70 -2.08 -34.20 9.53
C SER A 70 -1.27 -35.35 10.12
N LYS A 71 -0.43 -35.07 11.12
CA LYS A 71 0.39 -36.09 11.80
C LYS A 71 -0.41 -36.70 12.97
N PRO A 72 -0.02 -37.89 13.48
CA PRO A 72 -0.62 -38.45 14.69
C PRO A 72 -0.64 -37.43 15.84
N ILE A 73 -1.65 -37.50 16.71
CA ILE A 73 -1.94 -36.47 17.72
C ILE A 73 -0.71 -36.06 18.54
N LYS A 74 0.09 -37.04 18.99
CA LYS A 74 1.35 -36.82 19.70
C LYS A 74 2.32 -35.95 18.89
N THR A 75 2.57 -36.33 17.64
CA THR A 75 3.50 -35.62 16.74
C THR A 75 2.96 -34.25 16.34
N MET A 76 1.64 -34.10 16.18
CA MET A 76 1.00 -32.83 15.90
C MET A 76 1.18 -31.85 17.07
N LEU A 77 0.85 -32.28 18.29
CA LEU A 77 0.97 -31.45 19.50
C LEU A 77 2.43 -31.05 19.74
N GLU A 78 3.36 -31.99 19.61
CA GLU A 78 4.79 -31.73 19.78
C GLU A 78 5.33 -30.75 18.72
N GLY A 79 4.86 -30.88 17.47
CA GLY A 79 5.18 -29.96 16.39
C GLY A 79 4.64 -28.54 16.65
N ILE A 80 3.40 -28.41 17.12
CA ILE A 80 2.80 -27.12 17.48
C ILE A 80 3.56 -26.48 18.65
N ARG A 81 3.83 -27.25 19.72
CA ARG A 81 4.61 -26.82 20.90
C ARG A 81 5.96 -26.26 20.48
N THR A 82 6.71 -27.01 19.67
CA THR A 82 8.04 -26.61 19.18
C THR A 82 7.97 -25.33 18.33
N LYS A 83 6.98 -25.22 17.44
CA LYS A 83 6.81 -24.00 16.63
C LYS A 83 6.51 -22.77 17.49
N ILE A 84 5.66 -22.89 18.50
CA ILE A 84 5.35 -21.79 19.43
C ILE A 84 6.60 -21.43 20.24
N MET A 85 7.32 -22.42 20.77
CA MET A 85 8.56 -22.25 21.53
C MET A 85 9.60 -21.44 20.74
N VAL A 86 9.95 -21.89 19.52
CA VAL A 86 10.92 -21.21 18.64
C VAL A 86 10.43 -19.82 18.22
N ARG A 87 9.13 -19.69 17.91
CA ARG A 87 8.55 -18.40 17.52
C ARG A 87 8.64 -17.38 18.65
N ASN A 88 8.25 -17.76 19.87
CA ASN A 88 8.27 -16.87 21.04
C ASN A 88 9.70 -16.44 21.37
N GLU A 89 10.67 -17.35 21.26
CA GLU A 89 12.08 -17.02 21.44
C GLU A 89 12.57 -16.02 20.38
N GLY A 90 12.20 -16.21 19.11
CA GLY A 90 12.48 -15.25 18.05
C GLY A 90 11.83 -13.87 18.29
N LYS A 91 10.65 -13.84 18.94
CA LYS A 91 10.00 -12.59 19.33
C LYS A 91 10.72 -11.90 20.49
N ARG A 92 11.13 -12.64 21.53
CA ARG A 92 11.88 -12.10 22.67
C ARG A 92 13.23 -11.52 22.25
N THR A 93 14.04 -12.30 21.54
CA THR A 93 15.37 -11.86 21.06
C THR A 93 15.26 -10.68 20.11
N GLY A 94 14.30 -10.72 19.18
CA GLY A 94 14.02 -9.62 18.26
C GLY A 94 13.58 -8.34 18.96
N ALA A 95 12.70 -8.45 19.96
CA ALA A 95 12.23 -7.29 20.71
C ALA A 95 13.30 -6.73 21.66
N ALA A 96 14.09 -7.58 22.33
CA ALA A 96 15.16 -7.17 23.24
C ALA A 96 16.14 -6.22 22.53
N ASN A 97 16.60 -6.62 21.34
CA ASN A 97 17.55 -5.86 20.54
C ASN A 97 16.95 -4.69 19.75
N ALA A 98 15.62 -4.57 19.71
CA ALA A 98 14.97 -3.54 18.94
C ALA A 98 15.04 -2.15 19.59
N ARG A 99 15.17 -1.12 18.76
CA ARG A 99 15.20 0.29 19.20
C ARG A 99 13.84 0.97 19.18
N TRP A 100 12.80 0.30 18.69
CA TRP A 100 11.46 0.89 18.62
C TRP A 100 10.83 1.01 20.02
N VAL A 101 10.14 2.13 20.27
CA VAL A 101 9.37 2.36 21.50
C VAL A 101 7.96 1.82 21.33
N ILE A 102 7.34 2.15 20.19
CA ILE A 102 6.05 1.63 19.73
C ILE A 102 6.33 0.56 18.66
N THR A 103 5.57 -0.52 18.69
CA THR A 103 5.69 -1.61 17.72
C THR A 103 5.59 -1.10 16.27
N PRO A 104 6.43 -1.58 15.33
CA PRO A 104 6.58 -0.97 13.99
C PRO A 104 5.27 -0.75 13.23
N THR A 105 4.38 -1.75 13.21
CA THR A 105 3.08 -1.66 12.53
C THR A 105 2.19 -0.55 13.10
N TYR A 106 2.24 -0.33 14.41
CA TYR A 106 1.44 0.71 15.08
C TYR A 106 2.09 2.09 14.94
N THR A 107 3.41 2.16 14.84
CA THR A 107 4.15 3.36 14.44
C THR A 107 3.75 3.81 13.03
N GLU A 108 3.70 2.90 12.06
CA GLU A 108 3.26 3.20 10.69
C GLU A 108 1.83 3.77 10.66
N LYS A 109 0.89 3.13 11.39
CA LYS A 109 -0.48 3.63 11.54
C LYS A 109 -0.54 5.02 12.19
N LEU A 110 0.30 5.27 13.20
CA LEU A 110 0.38 6.57 13.86
C LEU A 110 0.88 7.65 12.89
N GLU A 111 1.96 7.38 12.14
CA GLU A 111 2.50 8.29 11.13
C GLU A 111 1.49 8.62 10.03
N GLU A 112 0.72 7.62 9.58
CA GLU A 112 -0.38 7.84 8.66
C GLU A 112 -1.45 8.77 9.24
N ASN A 113 -1.90 8.51 10.47
CA ASN A 113 -2.88 9.37 11.14
C ASN A 113 -2.32 10.80 11.34
N LYS A 114 -1.01 10.96 11.63
CA LYS A 114 -0.34 12.28 11.73
C LYS A 114 -0.42 13.04 10.41
N LYS A 115 -0.20 12.38 9.28
CA LYS A 115 -0.33 12.99 7.95
C LYS A 115 -1.73 13.57 7.73
N TYR A 116 -2.77 12.78 8.01
CA TYR A 116 -4.16 13.19 7.81
C TYR A 116 -4.67 14.19 8.86
N SER A 117 -4.05 14.27 10.04
CA SER A 117 -4.43 15.24 11.08
C SER A 117 -4.35 16.70 10.62
N ARG A 118 -3.49 16.99 9.64
CA ARG A 118 -3.28 18.34 9.06
C ARG A 118 -4.51 18.89 8.34
N MET A 119 -5.46 18.03 7.97
CA MET A 119 -6.71 18.43 7.31
C MET A 119 -7.76 18.98 8.28
N TYR A 120 -7.50 18.91 9.58
CA TYR A 120 -8.47 19.24 10.63
C TYR A 120 -8.05 20.49 11.39
N THR A 121 -9.04 21.19 11.94
CA THR A 121 -8.84 22.31 12.86
C THR A 121 -9.38 21.94 14.23
N ALA A 122 -8.55 22.05 15.27
CA ALA A 122 -8.97 21.82 16.65
C ALA A 122 -9.15 23.15 17.41
N ARG A 123 -10.25 23.25 18.15
CA ARG A 123 -10.60 24.36 19.05
C ARG A 123 -10.77 23.81 20.47
N LYS A 124 -10.11 24.42 21.44
CA LYS A 124 -10.19 24.01 22.84
C LYS A 124 -11.52 24.48 23.43
N VAL A 125 -12.21 23.59 24.14
CA VAL A 125 -13.45 23.92 24.86
C VAL A 125 -13.14 24.23 26.32
N LYS A 126 -12.74 23.22 27.09
CA LYS A 126 -12.36 23.32 28.51
C LYS A 126 -11.52 22.10 28.90
N GLY A 127 -10.51 22.26 29.77
CA GLY A 127 -9.66 21.15 30.21
C GLY A 127 -9.03 20.39 29.04
N GLY A 128 -9.13 19.06 29.07
CA GLY A 128 -8.76 18.16 27.98
C GLY A 128 -9.76 18.02 26.83
N LEU A 129 -10.89 18.75 26.83
CA LEU A 129 -11.94 18.65 25.81
C LEU A 129 -11.72 19.62 24.63
N TRP A 130 -11.79 19.06 23.42
CA TRP A 130 -11.59 19.76 22.16
C TRP A 130 -12.71 19.46 21.17
N GLN A 131 -13.07 20.46 20.38
CA GLN A 131 -13.86 20.28 19.17
C GLN A 131 -12.90 20.25 17.98
N VAL A 132 -12.95 19.18 17.20
CA VAL A 132 -12.10 19.01 16.01
C VAL A 132 -12.99 18.91 14.79
N SER A 133 -12.82 19.82 13.83
CA SER A 133 -13.64 19.87 12.63
C SER A 133 -12.84 19.80 11.33
N MET A 134 -13.49 19.27 10.29
CA MET A 134 -13.07 19.39 8.90
C MET A 134 -14.14 20.20 8.17
N GLY A 135 -13.93 21.51 8.07
CA GLY A 135 -14.95 22.44 7.57
C GLY A 135 -16.05 22.72 8.59
N VAL A 136 -17.26 23.00 8.09
CA VAL A 136 -18.42 23.46 8.90
C VAL A 136 -19.26 22.29 9.42
N ASP A 137 -19.46 21.24 8.62
CA ASP A 137 -20.51 20.25 8.89
C ASP A 137 -20.03 18.95 9.54
N LYS A 138 -18.72 18.78 9.72
CA LYS A 138 -18.12 17.56 10.29
C LYS A 138 -17.25 17.92 11.47
N SER A 139 -17.80 17.80 12.68
CA SER A 139 -17.06 18.01 13.92
C SER A 139 -17.17 16.82 14.87
N TYR A 140 -16.09 16.56 15.61
CA TYR A 140 -15.99 15.51 16.60
C TYR A 140 -15.49 16.09 17.91
N ALA A 141 -16.07 15.65 19.01
CA ALA A 141 -15.52 15.88 20.34
C ALA A 141 -14.32 14.95 20.56
N VAL A 142 -13.22 15.50 21.08
CA VAL A 142 -12.02 14.75 21.48
C VAL A 142 -11.74 15.08 22.94
N ASN A 143 -11.61 14.07 23.78
CA ASN A 143 -11.11 14.24 25.14
C ASN A 143 -9.72 13.63 25.26
N LEU A 144 -8.72 14.48 25.50
CA LEU A 144 -7.33 14.05 25.67
C LEU A 144 -7.07 13.39 27.03
N GLU A 145 -7.82 13.76 28.07
CA GLU A 145 -7.68 13.18 29.42
C GLU A 145 -8.21 11.75 29.44
N ASP A 146 -9.42 11.54 28.92
CA ASP A 146 -10.04 10.22 28.82
C ASP A 146 -9.47 9.37 27.67
N ARG A 147 -8.64 9.98 26.81
CA ARG A 147 -8.10 9.37 25.59
C ARG A 147 -9.19 8.86 24.64
N THR A 148 -10.25 9.65 24.47
CA THR A 148 -11.41 9.29 23.65
C THR A 148 -11.65 10.26 22.50
N CYS A 149 -12.32 9.77 21.46
CA CYS A 149 -12.76 10.60 20.35
C CYS A 149 -14.15 10.16 19.88
N GLY A 150 -15.04 11.13 19.59
CA GLY A 150 -16.38 10.87 19.06
C GLY A 150 -16.42 10.11 17.72
N CYS A 151 -15.29 9.98 17.01
CA CYS A 151 -15.22 9.07 15.87
C CYS A 151 -15.02 7.59 16.25
N ARG A 152 -14.87 7.28 17.55
CA ARG A 152 -14.65 5.97 18.18
C ARG A 152 -13.37 5.22 17.78
N LYS A 153 -12.66 5.68 16.74
CA LYS A 153 -11.43 5.03 16.25
C LYS A 153 -10.34 4.97 17.31
N TRP A 154 -10.16 6.04 18.10
CA TRP A 154 -9.16 6.04 19.17
C TRP A 154 -9.52 5.06 20.28
N ASP A 155 -10.78 5.07 20.71
CA ASP A 155 -11.31 4.22 21.77
C ASP A 155 -11.08 2.73 21.45
N VAL A 156 -11.42 2.31 20.23
CA VAL A 156 -11.35 0.91 19.77
C VAL A 156 -9.93 0.48 19.38
N THR A 157 -9.11 1.35 18.79
CA THR A 157 -7.77 0.94 18.33
C THR A 157 -6.67 1.18 19.36
N GLY A 158 -6.88 2.04 20.35
CA GLY A 158 -5.85 2.49 21.28
C GLY A 158 -4.74 3.36 20.66
N ILE A 159 -4.87 3.73 19.38
CA ILE A 159 -3.97 4.68 18.70
C ILE A 159 -4.75 5.97 18.48
N PRO A 160 -4.16 7.15 18.79
CA PRO A 160 -4.76 8.42 18.45
C PRO A 160 -5.19 8.48 16.97
N CYS A 161 -6.47 8.76 16.75
CA CYS A 161 -6.98 9.00 15.40
C CYS A 161 -6.50 10.37 14.89
N ASN A 162 -6.69 10.64 13.60
CA ASN A 162 -6.34 11.94 12.99
C ASN A 162 -6.98 13.15 13.71
N HIS A 163 -8.19 13.00 14.28
CA HIS A 163 -8.82 14.05 15.09
C HIS A 163 -8.08 14.29 16.40
N ALA A 164 -7.80 13.19 17.13
CA ALA A 164 -7.07 13.23 18.39
C ALA A 164 -5.68 13.84 18.21
N ILE A 165 -4.95 13.44 17.16
CA ILE A 165 -3.63 13.98 16.86
C ILE A 165 -3.68 15.49 16.58
N CYS A 166 -4.70 15.98 15.87
CA CYS A 166 -4.87 17.41 15.65
C CYS A 166 -5.01 18.18 16.98
N ALA A 167 -5.83 17.67 17.91
CA ALA A 167 -5.96 18.24 19.25
C ALA A 167 -4.66 18.14 20.07
N ILE A 168 -3.96 17.00 20.02
CA ILE A 168 -2.67 16.79 20.69
C ILE A 168 -1.63 17.82 20.23
N TYR A 169 -1.49 18.03 18.91
CA TYR A 169 -0.58 19.04 18.38
C TYR A 169 -0.96 20.46 18.81
N LYS A 170 -2.26 20.80 18.83
CA LYS A 170 -2.71 22.11 19.34
C LYS A 170 -2.46 22.27 20.84
N SER A 171 -2.45 21.18 21.59
CA SER A 171 -2.07 21.17 23.01
C SER A 171 -0.55 21.19 23.26
N ARG A 172 0.28 21.19 22.20
CA ARG A 172 1.75 21.15 22.23
C ARG A 172 2.31 19.89 22.90
N GLN A 173 1.67 18.74 22.67
CA GLN A 173 2.09 17.44 23.17
C GLN A 173 2.44 16.49 22.02
N HIS A 174 3.03 15.33 22.34
CA HIS A 174 3.47 14.35 21.35
C HIS A 174 2.46 13.20 21.21
N PRO A 175 1.99 12.88 19.99
CA PRO A 175 1.04 11.78 19.77
C PRO A 175 1.47 10.41 20.28
N GLU A 176 2.78 10.16 20.33
CA GLU A 176 3.40 8.94 20.81
C GLU A 176 3.05 8.63 22.28
N ASP A 177 2.92 9.68 23.10
CA ASP A 177 2.59 9.56 24.54
C ASP A 177 1.13 9.11 24.75
N PHE A 178 0.30 9.29 23.72
CA PHE A 178 -1.12 8.98 23.72
C PHE A 178 -1.42 7.58 23.16
N VAL A 179 -0.42 6.88 22.64
CA VAL A 179 -0.55 5.47 22.20
C VAL A 179 -0.70 4.56 23.42
N HIS A 180 -1.66 3.64 23.36
CA HIS A 180 -1.92 2.68 24.43
C HIS A 180 -0.71 1.79 24.72
N GLU A 181 -0.51 1.45 26.00
CA GLU A 181 0.63 0.66 26.48
C GLU A 181 0.74 -0.72 25.80
N PHE A 182 -0.38 -1.27 25.33
CA PHE A 182 -0.44 -2.54 24.58
C PHE A 182 0.50 -2.58 23.37
N PHE A 183 0.77 -1.44 22.75
CA PHE A 183 1.58 -1.37 21.55
C PHE A 183 3.01 -0.92 21.81
N LYS A 184 3.40 -0.73 23.06
CA LYS A 184 4.75 -0.34 23.46
C LYS A 184 5.62 -1.56 23.77
N LYS A 185 6.94 -1.36 23.70
CA LYS A 185 7.94 -2.40 23.95
C LYS A 185 7.79 -3.13 25.29
N PRO A 186 7.50 -2.47 26.44
CA PRO A 186 7.36 -3.16 27.71
C PRO A 186 6.27 -4.24 27.68
N MET A 187 5.05 -3.89 27.22
CA MET A 187 3.97 -4.86 27.11
C MET A 187 4.26 -5.96 26.09
N TYR A 188 4.94 -5.62 24.99
CA TYR A 188 5.35 -6.62 24.00
C TYR A 188 6.28 -7.68 24.61
N LEU A 189 7.27 -7.25 25.40
CA LEU A 189 8.18 -8.15 26.08
C LEU A 189 7.44 -9.02 27.09
N GLU A 190 6.53 -8.43 27.88
CA GLU A 190 5.72 -9.16 28.86
C GLU A 190 4.83 -10.22 28.20
N ALA A 191 4.16 -9.86 27.10
CA ALA A 191 3.30 -10.78 26.35
C ALA A 191 4.04 -12.01 25.80
N TYR A 192 5.34 -11.88 25.50
CA TYR A 192 6.18 -12.97 25.01
C TYR A 192 7.14 -13.52 26.08
N ASN A 193 7.09 -13.02 27.31
CA ASN A 193 7.92 -13.49 28.42
C ASN A 193 7.68 -14.97 28.76
N PRO A 194 6.43 -15.49 28.78
CA PRO A 194 6.18 -16.89 29.11
C PRO A 194 6.98 -17.88 28.24
N VAL A 195 7.63 -18.82 28.91
CA VAL A 195 8.48 -19.83 28.28
C VAL A 195 7.70 -21.12 28.10
N VAL A 196 7.74 -21.67 26.88
CA VAL A 196 7.30 -23.04 26.62
C VAL A 196 8.51 -23.94 26.86
N TYR A 197 8.49 -24.70 27.95
CA TYR A 197 9.61 -25.56 28.32
C TYR A 197 9.78 -26.74 27.34
N PRO A 198 11.03 -27.20 27.14
CA PRO A 198 11.28 -28.43 26.39
C PRO A 198 10.65 -29.62 27.12
N VAL A 199 10.09 -30.55 26.35
CA VAL A 199 9.62 -31.83 26.87
C VAL A 199 10.72 -32.85 26.61
N PRO A 200 11.24 -33.55 27.63
CA PRO A 200 12.31 -34.52 27.46
C PRO A 200 11.82 -35.73 26.63
N GLY A 201 12.75 -36.57 26.19
CA GLY A 201 12.42 -37.81 25.47
C GLY A 201 11.61 -38.78 26.32
N VAL A 202 10.93 -39.73 25.67
CA VAL A 202 10.08 -40.75 26.32
C VAL A 202 10.84 -41.49 27.43
N ASP A 203 12.13 -41.74 27.20
CA ASP A 203 13.02 -42.44 28.14
C ASP A 203 13.20 -41.71 29.48
N CYS A 204 12.89 -40.41 29.53
CA CYS A 204 13.04 -39.55 30.70
C CYS A 204 11.69 -39.18 31.35
N TRP A 205 10.57 -39.75 30.89
CA TRP A 205 9.26 -39.43 31.43
C TRP A 205 9.02 -40.14 32.76
N THR A 206 8.42 -39.45 33.73
CA THR A 206 7.98 -40.08 34.99
C THR A 206 6.87 -41.07 34.67
N ARG A 207 7.08 -42.34 35.05
CA ARG A 207 6.04 -43.37 34.95
C ARG A 207 4.96 -43.05 35.99
N THR A 208 3.72 -42.98 35.53
CA THR A 208 2.55 -42.78 36.38
C THR A 208 1.85 -44.12 36.58
N ASP A 209 1.17 -44.28 37.72
CA ASP A 209 0.39 -45.50 38.02
C ASP A 209 -0.93 -45.59 37.22
N THR A 210 -1.17 -44.63 36.32
CA THR A 210 -2.32 -44.60 35.43
C THR A 210 -2.15 -45.60 34.30
N PRO A 211 -3.22 -46.30 33.87
CA PRO A 211 -3.15 -47.20 32.72
C PRO A 211 -2.76 -46.44 31.45
N ASP A 212 -2.08 -47.14 30.55
CA ASP A 212 -1.72 -46.59 29.24
C ASP A 212 -2.98 -46.22 28.45
N ILE A 213 -2.93 -45.06 27.79
CA ILE A 213 -4.02 -44.60 26.93
C ILE A 213 -3.84 -45.23 25.55
N ASP A 214 -4.70 -46.19 25.21
CA ASP A 214 -4.73 -46.77 23.88
C ASP A 214 -5.06 -45.73 22.80
N PRO A 215 -4.48 -45.85 21.59
CA PRO A 215 -4.83 -44.98 20.50
C PRO A 215 -6.34 -45.10 20.21
N PRO A 216 -7.04 -44.00 19.95
CA PRO A 216 -8.46 -44.06 19.61
C PRO A 216 -8.66 -44.95 18.38
N VAL A 217 -9.64 -45.84 18.45
CA VAL A 217 -10.00 -46.73 17.34
C VAL A 217 -10.56 -45.89 16.19
N PHE A 218 -9.72 -45.59 15.20
CA PHE A 218 -10.14 -44.86 14.01
C PHE A 218 -10.81 -45.81 13.00
N LYS A 219 -12.10 -45.58 12.72
CA LYS A 219 -12.75 -46.12 11.52
C LYS A 219 -12.46 -45.17 10.36
N LEU A 220 -11.74 -45.63 9.34
CA LEU A 220 -11.55 -44.87 8.10
C LEU A 220 -12.93 -44.71 7.42
N SER A 221 -13.41 -43.48 7.33
CA SER A 221 -14.57 -43.17 6.48
C SER A 221 -14.19 -43.41 5.02
N LYS A 222 -14.99 -44.18 4.26
CA LYS A 222 -14.78 -44.37 2.82
C LYS A 222 -14.75 -43.00 2.11
N GLY A 223 -13.61 -42.61 1.58
CA GLY A 223 -13.44 -41.35 0.85
C GLY A 223 -11.99 -40.88 0.73
N ARG A 224 -11.77 -39.80 -0.01
CA ARG A 224 -10.45 -39.16 -0.17
C ARG A 224 -10.19 -38.20 0.99
N ASP A 225 -9.05 -38.35 1.66
CA ASP A 225 -8.67 -37.43 2.73
C ASP A 225 -8.49 -36.00 2.20
N HIS A 226 -9.32 -35.09 2.70
CA HIS A 226 -9.25 -33.69 2.35
C HIS A 226 -8.29 -32.97 3.29
N THR A 227 -7.03 -32.84 2.88
CA THR A 227 -6.01 -32.06 3.60
C THR A 227 -6.11 -30.55 3.39
N LYS A 228 -6.98 -30.07 2.50
CA LYS A 228 -7.18 -28.63 2.23
C LYS A 228 -8.53 -28.18 2.77
N ARG A 229 -8.61 -26.91 3.18
CA ARG A 229 -9.89 -26.29 3.58
C ARG A 229 -10.90 -26.44 2.44
N ARG A 230 -12.14 -26.83 2.77
CA ARG A 230 -13.27 -26.76 1.82
C ARG A 230 -13.49 -25.30 1.45
N LYS A 231 -13.37 -25.00 0.16
CA LYS A 231 -13.61 -23.64 -0.35
C LYS A 231 -15.09 -23.30 -0.24
N GLY A 232 -15.39 -22.05 0.08
CA GLY A 232 -16.76 -21.55 0.03
C GLY A 232 -17.26 -21.53 -1.42
N GLN A 233 -18.57 -21.63 -1.63
CA GLN A 233 -19.19 -21.67 -2.96
C GLN A 233 -18.80 -20.47 -3.86
N PHE A 234 -18.51 -19.33 -3.24
CA PHE A 234 -18.18 -18.08 -3.92
C PHE A 234 -16.67 -17.76 -3.92
N GLU A 235 -15.82 -18.68 -3.47
CA GLU A 235 -14.39 -18.42 -3.36
C GLU A 235 -13.67 -18.66 -4.70
N PRO A 236 -12.96 -17.66 -5.27
CA PRO A 236 -12.31 -17.83 -6.56
C PRO A 236 -11.25 -18.95 -6.54
N PRO A 237 -11.16 -19.76 -7.62
CA PRO A 237 -10.13 -20.78 -7.71
C PRO A 237 -8.74 -20.14 -7.75
N ALA A 238 -7.77 -20.80 -7.11
CA ALA A 238 -6.39 -20.33 -7.18
C ALA A 238 -5.91 -20.51 -8.64
N PRO A 239 -5.06 -19.59 -9.15
CA PRO A 239 -4.43 -19.77 -10.45
C PRO A 239 -3.75 -21.14 -10.51
N ARG A 240 -4.06 -21.94 -11.53
CA ARG A 240 -3.45 -23.26 -11.71
C ARG A 240 -1.99 -23.05 -12.09
N ALA A 241 -1.05 -23.37 -11.19
CA ALA A 241 0.33 -23.54 -11.57
C ALA A 241 0.44 -24.80 -12.45
N THR A 242 0.80 -24.63 -13.72
CA THR A 242 1.09 -25.75 -14.62
C THR A 242 2.42 -26.39 -14.22
N SER A 243 2.37 -27.38 -13.32
CA SER A 243 3.54 -28.17 -12.97
C SER A 243 3.88 -29.13 -14.11
N ARG A 244 4.83 -28.77 -14.98
CA ARG A 244 5.64 -29.80 -15.64
C ARG A 244 6.54 -30.40 -14.55
N MET A 245 6.21 -31.62 -14.12
CA MET A 245 7.05 -32.39 -13.20
C MET A 245 8.34 -32.77 -13.92
N GLY A 246 9.43 -32.06 -13.62
CA GLY A 246 10.78 -32.56 -13.78
C GLY A 246 11.23 -33.13 -12.44
N THR A 247 11.54 -34.42 -12.39
CA THR A 247 12.20 -35.04 -11.24
C THR A 247 13.60 -34.44 -11.13
N ILE A 248 13.85 -33.58 -10.14
CA ILE A 248 15.20 -33.18 -9.77
C ILE A 248 15.55 -33.96 -8.51
N THR A 249 16.41 -34.96 -8.66
CA THR A 249 17.10 -35.56 -7.53
C THR A 249 18.31 -34.71 -7.15
N CYS A 250 18.33 -34.38 -5.86
CA CYS A 250 19.50 -34.27 -4.98
C CYS A 250 20.34 -32.97 -4.92
N GLU A 251 20.88 -32.83 -3.70
CA GLU A 251 22.04 -32.05 -3.22
C GLU A 251 21.89 -30.59 -2.76
N LEU A 252 22.05 -30.43 -1.45
CA LEU A 252 22.37 -29.20 -0.72
C LEU A 252 23.68 -28.59 -1.24
N LYS A 253 23.63 -27.62 -2.18
CA LYS A 253 24.68 -26.60 -2.35
C LYS A 253 24.11 -25.24 -2.78
N GLU A 254 24.45 -24.22 -2.01
CA GLU A 254 24.64 -22.80 -2.36
C GLU A 254 23.47 -22.01 -2.97
N LEU A 255 22.73 -21.31 -2.10
CA LEU A 255 21.63 -20.40 -2.44
C LEU A 255 22.04 -18.92 -2.32
N HIS A 256 23.28 -18.57 -2.69
CA HIS A 256 23.81 -17.20 -2.52
C HIS A 256 24.01 -16.39 -3.82
N ILE A 257 23.89 -16.98 -5.03
CA ILE A 257 24.35 -16.29 -6.26
C ILE A 257 23.23 -15.71 -7.15
N LEU A 258 21.96 -16.08 -6.98
CA LEU A 258 20.91 -15.69 -7.96
C LEU A 258 19.97 -14.53 -7.55
N LEU A 259 20.01 -14.04 -6.31
CA LEU A 259 19.10 -12.98 -5.84
C LEU A 259 19.68 -11.56 -5.88
N LEU A 260 21.01 -11.42 -5.83
CA LEU A 260 21.69 -10.11 -5.80
C LEU A 260 21.58 -9.30 -7.11
N PRO A 261 21.66 -9.88 -8.33
CA PRO A 261 21.62 -9.08 -9.56
C PRO A 261 20.25 -8.43 -9.83
N ARG A 262 19.16 -9.08 -9.40
CA ARG A 262 17.78 -8.61 -9.66
C ARG A 262 17.35 -7.46 -8.77
N LEU A 263 17.88 -7.39 -7.54
CA LEU A 263 17.67 -6.24 -6.64
C LEU A 263 18.49 -5.02 -7.10
N HIS A 264 19.73 -5.25 -7.55
CA HIS A 264 20.60 -4.19 -8.07
C HIS A 264 20.01 -3.52 -9.32
N GLN A 265 19.46 -4.29 -10.27
CA GLN A 265 18.83 -3.73 -11.48
C GLN A 265 17.58 -2.88 -11.17
N ARG A 266 16.76 -3.29 -10.21
CA ARG A 266 15.58 -2.52 -9.77
C ARG A 266 15.96 -1.25 -9.04
N MET A 267 16.99 -1.28 -8.20
CA MET A 267 17.53 -0.08 -7.54
C MET A 267 18.10 0.91 -8.56
N LEU A 268 18.88 0.44 -9.55
CA LEU A 268 19.44 1.31 -10.59
C LEU A 268 18.36 1.97 -11.46
N LEU A 269 17.27 1.26 -11.77
CA LEU A 269 16.12 1.82 -12.49
C LEU A 269 15.40 2.90 -11.66
N GLN A 270 15.23 2.69 -10.36
CA GLN A 270 14.61 3.70 -9.47
C GLN A 270 15.50 4.95 -9.30
N ILE A 271 16.83 4.78 -9.19
CA ILE A 271 17.79 5.89 -9.13
C ILE A 271 17.80 6.66 -10.46
N GLY A 272 17.70 5.97 -11.60
CA GLY A 272 17.60 6.60 -12.92
C GLY A 272 16.36 7.47 -13.08
N LEU A 273 15.20 6.97 -12.64
CA LEU A 273 13.94 7.73 -12.65
C LEU A 273 13.98 8.96 -11.75
N LEU A 274 14.57 8.84 -10.56
CA LEU A 274 14.76 9.97 -9.63
C LEU A 274 15.68 11.05 -10.22
N ARG A 275 16.77 10.67 -10.89
CA ARG A 275 17.65 11.61 -11.60
C ARG A 275 16.94 12.31 -12.76
N LEU A 276 16.12 11.59 -13.51
CA LEU A 276 15.34 12.17 -14.61
C LEU A 276 14.32 13.19 -14.10
N MET A 277 13.60 12.87 -13.02
CA MET A 277 12.66 13.79 -12.38
C MET A 277 13.35 15.05 -11.83
N LEU A 278 14.51 14.90 -11.19
CA LEU A 278 15.31 16.03 -10.72
C LEU A 278 15.80 16.91 -11.88
N LEU A 279 16.23 16.31 -13.00
CA LEU A 279 16.64 17.04 -14.20
C LEU A 279 15.48 17.84 -14.80
N GLN A 280 14.29 17.23 -14.89
CA GLN A 280 13.07 17.89 -15.39
C GLN A 280 12.65 19.05 -14.47
N LEU A 281 12.74 18.87 -13.15
CA LEU A 281 12.47 19.93 -12.18
C LEU A 281 13.48 21.08 -12.31
N HIS A 282 14.77 20.75 -12.49
CA HIS A 282 15.82 21.76 -12.61
C HIS A 282 15.70 22.55 -13.92
N LEU A 283 15.39 21.89 -15.04
CA LEU A 283 15.11 22.54 -16.32
C LEU A 283 13.84 23.40 -16.26
N GLY A 284 12.81 22.96 -15.54
CA GLY A 284 11.60 23.75 -15.29
C GLY A 284 11.88 25.01 -14.47
N LEU A 285 12.68 24.90 -13.41
CA LEU A 285 13.12 26.04 -12.60
C LEU A 285 14.01 26.99 -13.40
N LEU A 286 14.93 26.47 -14.21
CA LEU A 286 15.79 27.29 -15.07
C LEU A 286 14.95 28.08 -16.08
N ARG A 287 13.92 27.45 -16.66
CA ARG A 287 12.99 28.11 -17.61
C ARG A 287 12.17 29.20 -16.93
N LEU A 288 11.73 29.00 -15.69
CA LEU A 288 11.03 30.00 -14.90
C LEU A 288 11.95 31.17 -14.51
N LEU A 289 13.21 30.89 -14.16
CA LEU A 289 14.21 31.91 -13.86
C LEU A 289 14.54 32.77 -15.09
N LEU A 290 14.68 32.12 -16.26
CA LEU A 290 14.93 32.80 -17.54
C LEU A 290 13.76 33.65 -18.03
N LEU A 291 12.52 33.33 -17.61
CA LEU A 291 11.34 34.16 -17.88
C LEU A 291 11.27 35.43 -17.02
N GLN A 292 12.07 35.53 -15.95
CA GLN A 292 12.15 36.71 -15.08
C GLN A 292 13.36 37.62 -15.38
N LEU A 293 14.20 37.27 -16.35
CA LEU A 293 15.41 38.03 -16.72
C LEU A 293 15.19 38.83 -18.02
N HIS A 294 15.47 40.13 -17.95
CA HIS A 294 15.33 41.08 -19.06
C HIS A 294 16.15 40.63 -20.30
N PRO A 295 15.62 40.75 -21.53
CA PRO A 295 16.17 40.14 -22.76
C PRO A 295 17.60 40.57 -23.17
N GLY A 296 18.21 41.53 -22.48
CA GLY A 296 19.58 41.99 -22.73
C GLY A 296 20.68 41.11 -22.13
N LEU A 297 20.44 40.47 -20.98
CA LEU A 297 21.45 39.65 -20.26
C LEU A 297 21.61 38.24 -20.84
N LEU A 298 20.59 37.72 -21.51
CA LEU A 298 20.57 36.39 -22.13
C LEU A 298 21.58 36.23 -23.28
N ARG A 299 21.90 37.33 -24.00
CA ARG A 299 22.90 37.27 -25.08
C ARG A 299 24.34 37.21 -24.57
N GLN A 300 24.65 37.82 -23.42
CA GLN A 300 26.00 37.76 -22.83
C GLN A 300 26.27 36.41 -22.15
N LEU A 301 25.29 35.85 -21.44
CA LEU A 301 25.47 34.55 -20.77
C LEU A 301 25.61 33.39 -21.76
N HIS A 302 24.89 33.44 -22.88
CA HIS A 302 24.92 32.37 -23.89
C HIS A 302 26.28 32.24 -24.58
N VAL A 303 26.97 33.36 -24.86
CA VAL A 303 28.30 33.37 -25.48
C VAL A 303 29.37 32.85 -24.51
N GLN A 304 29.28 33.18 -23.23
CA GLN A 304 30.22 32.69 -22.21
C GLN A 304 30.03 31.21 -21.87
N LEU A 305 28.79 30.71 -21.81
CA LEU A 305 28.52 29.29 -21.55
C LEU A 305 28.99 28.39 -22.71
N HIS A 306 28.80 28.85 -23.96
CA HIS A 306 29.20 28.09 -25.16
C HIS A 306 30.73 27.92 -25.26
N LEU A 307 31.50 28.96 -24.91
CA LEU A 307 32.97 28.94 -24.89
C LEU A 307 33.55 28.15 -23.70
N GLY A 308 32.85 28.10 -22.57
CA GLY A 308 33.26 27.34 -21.39
C GLY A 308 33.03 25.83 -21.51
N LEU A 309 31.89 25.40 -22.05
CA LEU A 309 31.55 23.97 -22.21
C LEU A 309 32.40 23.27 -23.27
N LEU A 310 32.86 24.00 -24.30
CA LEU A 310 33.73 23.46 -25.35
C LEU A 310 35.15 23.09 -24.88
N ARG A 311 35.59 23.58 -23.70
CA ARG A 311 36.91 23.26 -23.13
C ARG A 311 36.92 22.07 -22.18
N LEU A 312 35.75 21.57 -21.76
CA LEU A 312 35.62 20.52 -20.74
C LEU A 312 35.23 19.14 -21.31
N LEU A 313 35.01 19.05 -22.63
CA LEU A 313 34.58 17.81 -23.27
C LEU A 313 35.76 17.11 -23.98
N PRO A 314 36.07 15.84 -23.66
CA PRO A 314 37.05 15.05 -24.38
C PRO A 314 36.74 14.98 -25.89
N GLN A 315 37.77 14.97 -26.74
CA GLN A 315 37.65 15.05 -28.22
C GLN A 315 36.68 14.02 -28.82
N HIS A 316 36.55 12.83 -28.24
CA HIS A 316 35.65 11.79 -28.72
C HIS A 316 34.16 12.14 -28.52
N CYS A 317 33.80 12.86 -27.44
CA CYS A 317 32.44 13.34 -27.21
C CYS A 317 32.06 14.47 -28.17
N LEU A 318 33.03 15.31 -28.56
CA LEU A 318 32.83 16.39 -29.53
C LEU A 318 32.50 15.87 -30.92
N LEU A 319 33.19 14.83 -31.38
CA LEU A 319 32.89 14.14 -32.65
C LEU A 319 31.51 13.49 -32.64
N GLN A 320 31.12 12.85 -31.53
CA GLN A 320 29.77 12.27 -31.41
C GLN A 320 28.68 13.34 -31.39
N LEU A 321 28.92 14.47 -30.72
CA LEU A 321 27.97 15.58 -30.69
C LEU A 321 27.84 16.24 -32.07
N GLN A 322 28.96 16.44 -32.79
CA GLN A 322 28.94 16.96 -34.15
C GLN A 322 28.22 16.01 -35.11
N HIS A 323 28.45 14.71 -35.00
CA HIS A 323 27.76 13.72 -35.83
C HIS A 323 26.25 13.70 -35.52
N ALA A 324 25.86 13.75 -34.25
CA ALA A 324 24.45 13.83 -33.84
C ALA A 324 23.77 15.11 -34.35
N LEU A 325 24.45 16.26 -34.29
CA LEU A 325 23.95 17.52 -34.82
C LEU A 325 23.84 17.52 -36.36
N LEU A 326 24.78 16.87 -37.07
CA LEU A 326 24.71 16.70 -38.52
C LEU A 326 23.51 15.83 -38.92
N GLN A 327 23.25 14.75 -38.19
CA GLN A 327 22.09 13.87 -38.39
C GLN A 327 20.77 14.61 -38.12
N LEU A 328 20.72 15.44 -37.07
CA LEU A 328 19.56 16.28 -36.77
C LEU A 328 19.32 17.33 -37.86
N LYS A 329 20.39 17.95 -38.38
CA LYS A 329 20.31 18.91 -39.48
C LYS A 329 19.82 18.26 -40.77
N HIS A 330 20.31 17.06 -41.09
CA HIS A 330 19.84 16.27 -42.24
C HIS A 330 18.38 15.84 -42.07
N GLY A 331 17.97 15.44 -40.86
CA GLY A 331 16.58 15.10 -40.54
C GLY A 331 15.62 16.27 -40.69
N LEU A 332 16.01 17.46 -40.21
CA LEU A 332 15.22 18.68 -40.34
C LEU A 332 15.11 19.16 -41.79
N VAL A 333 16.18 19.06 -42.59
CA VAL A 333 16.13 19.39 -44.03
C VAL A 333 15.21 18.44 -44.78
N ARG A 334 15.22 17.14 -44.46
CA ARG A 334 14.28 16.17 -45.05
C ARG A 334 12.83 16.45 -44.66
N LEU A 335 12.58 16.79 -43.40
CA LEU A 335 11.23 17.16 -42.93
C LEU A 335 10.72 18.41 -43.65
N LEU A 336 11.57 19.44 -43.79
CA LEU A 336 11.23 20.66 -44.52
C LEU A 336 10.99 20.39 -46.01
N GLN A 337 11.79 19.55 -46.66
CA GLN A 337 11.55 19.13 -48.06
C GLN A 337 10.21 18.41 -48.22
N VAL A 338 9.86 17.50 -47.30
CA VAL A 338 8.57 16.80 -47.32
C VAL A 338 7.40 17.76 -47.10
N GLN A 339 7.57 18.77 -46.22
CA GLN A 339 6.55 19.78 -45.97
C GLN A 339 6.37 20.71 -47.18
N VAL A 340 7.45 21.12 -47.83
CA VAL A 340 7.41 21.95 -49.05
C VAL A 340 6.77 21.18 -50.22
N LEU A 341 7.08 19.88 -50.39
CA LEU A 341 6.45 19.06 -51.43
C LEU A 341 4.95 18.90 -51.21
N ARG A 342 4.48 18.70 -49.97
CA ARG A 342 3.04 18.65 -49.66
C ARG A 342 2.34 19.97 -49.95
N LEU A 343 2.98 21.10 -49.66
CA LEU A 343 2.41 22.42 -49.92
C LEU A 343 2.34 22.73 -51.42
N LEU A 344 3.32 22.29 -52.20
CA LEU A 344 3.30 22.42 -53.67
C LEU A 344 2.19 21.56 -54.31
N GLN A 345 1.95 20.37 -53.77
CA GLN A 345 0.90 19.46 -54.26
C GLN A 345 -0.50 20.02 -53.94
N GLN A 346 -0.70 20.58 -52.75
CA GLN A 346 -1.92 21.30 -52.39
C GLN A 346 -2.17 22.55 -53.25
N GLY A 347 -1.10 23.20 -53.74
CA GLY A 347 -1.21 24.33 -54.67
C GLY A 347 -1.61 23.92 -56.09
N GLN A 348 -1.19 22.74 -56.57
CA GLN A 348 -1.57 22.21 -57.89
C GLN A 348 -3.02 21.70 -57.92
N ASP A 349 -3.50 21.13 -56.82
CA ASP A 349 -4.89 20.70 -56.67
C ASP A 349 -5.86 21.90 -56.60
N ALA A 350 -5.44 23.02 -56.01
CA ALA A 350 -6.22 24.25 -55.97
C ALA A 350 -6.34 24.95 -57.35
N HIS A 351 -5.33 24.82 -58.21
CA HIS A 351 -5.30 25.46 -59.52
C HIS A 351 -6.13 24.71 -60.58
N SER A 352 -6.36 23.41 -60.39
CA SER A 352 -7.16 22.55 -61.27
C SER A 352 -8.67 22.61 -60.96
N LEU A 353 -9.06 22.99 -59.74
CA LEU A 353 -10.46 23.22 -59.33
C LEU A 353 -11.06 24.55 -59.86
N HIS A 354 -10.24 25.53 -60.22
CA HIS A 354 -10.72 26.86 -60.64
C HIS A 354 -11.03 27.00 -62.14
N GLN A 355 -10.70 26.01 -62.98
CA GLN A 355 -10.99 26.06 -64.43
C GLN A 355 -12.34 25.42 -64.83
N GLY A 356 -13.13 24.94 -63.87
CA GLY A 356 -14.39 24.20 -64.11
C GLY A 356 -15.68 24.90 -63.67
N ALA A 357 -15.75 26.23 -63.66
CA ALA A 357 -16.97 26.97 -63.28
C ALA A 357 -17.71 27.54 -64.52
N PRO A 358 -19.04 27.32 -64.68
CA PRO A 358 -19.79 27.80 -65.85
C PRO A 358 -20.10 29.31 -65.76
N GLN A 359 -20.07 30.01 -66.90
CA GLN A 359 -20.45 31.42 -67.01
C GLN A 359 -21.95 31.66 -66.71
N PRO A 360 -22.32 32.75 -66.03
CA PRO A 360 -23.73 33.13 -65.83
C PRO A 360 -24.30 33.91 -67.02
N MET A 361 -25.51 33.52 -67.44
CA MET A 361 -26.35 34.23 -68.42
C MET A 361 -26.85 35.58 -67.86
N PRO A 362 -26.92 36.66 -68.66
CA PRO A 362 -27.37 37.97 -68.20
C PRO A 362 -28.90 38.07 -68.11
N LYS A 363 -29.41 38.70 -67.04
CA LYS A 363 -30.81 39.08 -66.87
C LYS A 363 -31.00 40.59 -67.02
N GLY A 364 -31.69 40.98 -68.09
CA GLY A 364 -32.83 41.92 -68.14
C GLY A 364 -32.59 43.43 -67.97
N GLY A 365 -33.20 44.23 -68.87
CA GLY A 365 -33.53 45.63 -68.59
C GLY A 365 -33.82 46.54 -69.78
N HIS A 366 -35.12 46.76 -70.02
CA HIS A 366 -35.84 47.81 -70.78
C HIS A 366 -35.17 48.94 -71.58
N GLN A 367 -35.73 49.10 -72.79
CA GLN A 367 -36.10 50.28 -73.60
C GLN A 367 -35.75 51.69 -73.11
N GLY A 368 -35.24 52.48 -74.06
CA GLY A 368 -35.13 53.95 -74.07
C GLY A 368 -34.45 54.40 -75.35
#